data_AF-A0A832IIA6-F1
#
_entry.id   AF-A0A832IIA6-F1
#
_cell.length_a   1.000
_cell.length_b   1.000
_cell.length_c   1.000
_cell.angle_alpha   90.00
_cell.angle_beta   90.00
_cell.angle_gamma   90.00
#
_symmetry.space_group_name_H-M   'P 1'
#
loop_
_entity.id
_entity.type
_entity.pdbx_description
1 polymer ?
#
loop_
_entity_poly.entity_id
_entity_poly.type
_entity_poly.pdbx_seq_one_letter_code
_entity_poly.pdbx_strand_id
1 'polypeptide(L)'
;MVSLKLKHLPVILVVVLIVGFSVTFLVSDIMSKRINSVWLEKYVHVAGHNIEHLIEGKEKLLEVFISDMIDDEQVIELFKAQDREGLKAYLEPFYEKYKKCGIEV
;
A
#
# COMPACT_ATOMS: atom_id res chain seq x y z
N MET A 1 30.56 -49.61 -34.92
CA MET A 1 30.78 -48.24 -34.39
C MET A 1 30.12 -47.27 -35.38
N VAL A 2 28.95 -46.72 -35.02
CA VAL A 2 28.13 -45.94 -35.96
C VAL A 2 28.84 -44.61 -36.22
N SER A 3 29.46 -44.48 -37.40
CA SER A 3 30.05 -43.23 -37.86
C SER A 3 28.92 -42.26 -38.21
N LEU A 4 28.57 -41.38 -37.27
CA LEU A 4 27.69 -40.25 -37.53
C LEU A 4 28.35 -39.38 -38.61
N LYS A 5 27.79 -39.40 -39.83
CA LYS A 5 28.24 -38.53 -40.91
C LYS A 5 28.23 -37.08 -40.42
N LEU A 6 29.36 -36.38 -40.53
CA LEU A 6 29.55 -34.96 -40.13
C LEU A 6 28.41 -34.04 -40.59
N LYS A 7 27.71 -34.39 -41.68
CA LYS A 7 26.55 -33.70 -42.23
C LYS A 7 25.36 -33.55 -41.25
N HIS A 8 25.22 -34.42 -40.25
CA HIS A 8 24.11 -34.38 -39.28
C HIS A 8 24.48 -33.67 -37.98
N LEU A 9 25.76 -33.35 -37.80
CA LEU A 9 26.28 -32.66 -36.62
C LEU A 9 25.63 -31.28 -36.41
N PRO A 10 25.40 -30.43 -37.44
CA PRO A 10 24.73 -29.15 -37.27
C PRO A 10 23.27 -29.29 -36.80
N VAL A 11 22.57 -30.32 -37.28
CA VAL A 11 21.18 -30.59 -36.92
C VAL A 11 21.09 -30.99 -35.45
N ILE A 12 21.98 -31.87 -35.00
CA ILE A 12 22.04 -32.29 -33.59
C ILE A 12 22.35 -31.09 -32.69
N LEU A 13 23.27 -30.23 -33.10
CA LEU A 13 23.66 -29.05 -32.32
C LEU A 13 22.51 -28.05 -32.17
N VAL A 14 21.74 -27.82 -33.24
CA VAL A 14 20.53 -26.97 -33.19
C VAL A 14 19.47 -27.55 -32.27
N VAL A 15 19.24 -28.87 -32.31
CA VAL A 15 18.28 -29.53 -31.42
C VAL A 15 18.70 -29.38 -29.96
N VAL A 16 19.98 -29.60 -29.65
CA VAL A 16 20.52 -29.42 -28.29
C VAL A 16 20.36 -27.97 -27.82
N LEU A 17 20.62 -26.99 -28.70
CA LEU A 17 20.43 -25.57 -28.40
C LEU A 17 18.97 -25.22 -28.10
N ILE A 18 18.03 -25.70 -28.93
CA ILE A 18 16.60 -25.46 -28.73
C ILE A 18 16.14 -26.05 -27.40
N VAL A 19 16.50 -27.31 -27.12
CA VAL A 19 16.11 -27.99 -25.87
C VAL A 19 16.72 -27.27 -24.67
N GLY A 20 18.00 -26.90 -24.72
CA GLY A 20 18.66 -26.17 -23.65
C GLY A 20 18.02 -24.80 -23.39
N PHE A 21 17.67 -24.09 -24.46
CA PHE A 21 16.98 -22.80 -24.36
C PHE A 21 15.57 -22.97 -23.76
N SER A 22 14.80 -23.97 -24.20
CA SER A 22 13.46 -24.24 -23.68
C SER A 22 13.47 -24.56 -22.18
N VAL A 23 14.42 -25.38 -21.71
CA VAL A 23 14.55 -25.70 -20.28
C VAL A 23 14.89 -24.44 -19.48
N THR A 24 15.84 -23.64 -19.96
CA THR A 24 16.25 -22.40 -19.28
C THR A 24 15.09 -21.39 -19.22
N PHE A 25 14.33 -21.26 -20.31
CA PHE A 25 13.16 -20.41 -20.38
C PHE A 25 12.08 -20.84 -19.38
N LEU A 26 11.77 -22.14 -19.30
CA LEU A 26 10.78 -22.66 -18.36
C LEU A 26 11.18 -22.44 -16.90
N VAL A 27 12.45 -22.67 -16.55
CA VAL A 27 12.96 -22.42 -15.19
C VAL A 27 12.84 -20.94 -14.85
N SER A 28 13.19 -20.05 -15.80
CA SER A 28 13.07 -18.61 -15.63
C SER A 28 11.61 -18.17 -15.42
N ASP A 29 10.67 -18.68 -16.23
CA ASP A 29 9.25 -18.37 -16.11
C ASP A 29 8.67 -18.82 -14.76
N ILE A 30 8.98 -20.04 -14.32
CA ILE A 30 8.53 -20.58 -13.03
C ILE A 30 9.09 -19.75 -11.87
N MET A 31 10.39 -19.45 -11.89
CA MET A 31 11.01 -18.63 -10.84
C MET A 31 10.44 -17.21 -10.84
N SER A 32 10.25 -16.61 -12.01
CA SER A 32 9.68 -15.27 -12.15
C SER A 32 8.27 -15.21 -11.58
N LYS A 33 7.42 -16.20 -11.89
CA LYS A 33 6.06 -16.30 -11.32
C LYS A 33 6.08 -16.43 -9.80
N ARG A 34 6.97 -17.26 -9.24
CA ARG A 34 7.10 -17.46 -7.80
C ARG A 34 7.63 -16.22 -7.07
N ILE A 35 8.60 -15.53 -7.66
CA ILE A 35 9.10 -14.26 -7.13
C ILE A 35 7.98 -13.23 -7.16
N ASN A 36 7.28 -13.11 -8.28
CA ASN A 36 6.22 -12.13 -8.44
C ASN A 36 5.07 -12.37 -7.44
N SER A 37 4.68 -13.62 -7.18
CA SER A 37 3.65 -13.92 -6.18
C SER A 37 4.06 -13.50 -4.77
N VAL A 38 5.29 -13.78 -4.35
CA VAL A 38 5.81 -13.39 -3.03
C VAL A 38 5.94 -11.87 -2.89
N TRP A 39 6.40 -11.20 -3.95
CA TRP A 39 6.49 -9.74 -3.97
C TRP A 39 5.12 -9.08 -3.90
N LEU A 40 4.13 -9.63 -4.62
CA LEU A 40 2.77 -9.10 -4.65
C LEU A 40 2.09 -9.28 -3.29
N GLU A 41 2.26 -10.44 -2.65
CA GLU A 41 1.77 -10.69 -1.29
C GLU A 41 2.40 -9.72 -0.28
N LYS A 42 3.73 -9.55 -0.32
CA LYS A 42 4.43 -8.63 0.59
C LYS A 42 4.02 -7.18 0.35
N TYR A 43 3.83 -6.78 -0.92
CA TYR A 43 3.38 -5.44 -1.27
C TYR A 43 1.96 -5.18 -0.76
N VAL A 44 1.03 -6.11 -0.96
CA VAL A 44 -0.35 -6.00 -0.44
C VAL A 44 -0.35 -5.91 1.08
N HIS A 45 0.45 -6.72 1.77
CA HIS A 45 0.54 -6.66 3.23
C HIS A 45 1.09 -5.32 3.73
N VAL A 46 2.17 -4.81 3.15
CA VAL A 46 2.75 -3.51 3.53
C VAL A 46 1.81 -2.36 3.19
N ALA A 47 1.16 -2.39 2.03
CA ALA A 47 0.19 -1.38 1.64
C ALA A 47 -1.03 -1.38 2.58
N GLY A 48 -1.55 -2.57 2.92
CA GLY A 48 -2.64 -2.73 3.87
C GLY A 48 -2.27 -2.20 5.25
N HIS A 49 -1.09 -2.57 5.77
CA HIS A 49 -0.61 -2.11 7.07
C HIS A 49 -0.40 -0.59 7.11
N ASN A 50 0.11 0.03 6.04
CA ASN A 50 0.25 1.49 5.96
C ASN A 50 -1.12 2.20 5.94
N ILE A 51 -2.10 1.65 5.21
CA ILE A 51 -3.46 2.21 5.18
C ILE A 51 -4.11 2.08 6.56
N GLU A 52 -4.00 0.92 7.20
CA GLU A 52 -4.52 0.67 8.55
C GLU A 52 -3.91 1.63 9.57
N HIS A 53 -2.58 1.80 9.56
CA HIS A 53 -1.91 2.77 10.43
C HIS A 53 -2.35 4.22 10.20
N LEU A 54 -2.61 4.61 8.95
CA LEU A 54 -3.13 5.95 8.64
C LEU A 54 -4.55 6.13 9.17
N ILE A 55 -5.41 5.11 9.04
CA ILE A 55 -6.78 5.13 9.56
C ILE A 55 -6.78 5.19 11.08
N GLU A 56 -6.04 4.31 11.76
CA GLU A 56 -5.91 4.30 13.22
C GLU A 56 -5.35 5.63 13.76
N GLY A 57 -4.38 6.22 13.05
CA GLY A 57 -3.82 7.52 13.39
C GLY A 57 -4.88 8.63 13.31
N LYS A 58 -5.70 8.62 12.25
CA LYS A 58 -6.81 9.58 12.10
C LYS A 58 -7.90 9.38 13.15
N GLU A 59 -8.29 8.13 13.45
CA GLU A 59 -9.27 7.83 14.49
C GLU A 59 -8.82 8.33 15.87
N LYS A 60 -7.58 8.05 16.27
CA LYS A 60 -7.05 8.55 17.55
C LYS A 60 -6.99 10.06 17.63
N LEU A 61 -6.65 10.73 16.53
CA LEU A 61 -6.66 12.20 16.48
C LEU A 61 -8.07 12.76 16.61
N LEU A 62 -9.05 12.14 15.96
CA LEU A 62 -10.46 12.48 16.09
C LEU A 62 -10.98 12.23 17.50
N GLU A 63 -10.59 11.12 18.13
CA GLU A 63 -10.97 10.78 19.51
C GLU A 63 -10.47 11.85 20.49
N VAL A 64 -9.19 12.24 20.40
CA VAL A 64 -8.63 13.31 21.23
C VAL A 64 -9.35 14.64 20.99
N PHE A 65 -9.58 15.00 19.72
CA PHE A 65 -10.27 16.24 19.35
C PHE A 65 -11.70 16.29 19.90
N ILE A 66 -12.45 15.20 19.75
CA ILE A 66 -13.82 15.10 20.25
C ILE A 66 -13.83 15.12 21.78
N SER A 67 -12.89 14.41 22.42
CA SER A 67 -12.78 14.41 23.89
C SER A 67 -12.50 15.81 24.44
N ASP A 68 -11.55 16.53 23.85
CA ASP A 68 -11.21 17.90 24.26
C ASP A 68 -12.41 18.85 24.07
N MET A 69 -13.24 18.63 23.04
CA MET A 69 -14.42 19.47 22.76
C MET A 69 -15.65 19.16 23.60
N ILE A 70 -15.87 17.90 23.95
CA ILE A 70 -17.05 17.49 24.73
C ILE A 70 -17.00 18.05 26.15
N ASP A 71 -15.79 18.22 26.69
CA ASP A 71 -15.58 18.76 28.04
C ASP A 71 -15.37 20.28 28.06
N ASP A 72 -15.31 20.94 26.90
CA ASP A 72 -15.14 22.39 26.80
C ASP A 72 -16.46 23.11 27.14
N GLU A 73 -16.45 23.85 28.25
CA GLU A 73 -17.61 24.57 28.77
C GLU A 73 -18.18 25.57 27.76
N GLN A 74 -17.32 26.21 26.96
CA GLN A 74 -17.74 27.17 25.95
C GLN A 74 -18.38 26.48 24.74
N VAL A 75 -17.86 25.32 24.32
CA VAL A 75 -18.51 24.48 23.30
C VAL A 75 -19.88 24.00 23.77
N ILE A 76 -19.98 23.53 25.02
CA ILE A 76 -21.24 23.08 25.63
C ILE A 76 -22.25 24.23 25.67
N GLU A 77 -21.84 25.43 26.09
CA GLU A 77 -22.71 26.61 26.16
C GLU A 77 -23.22 27.02 24.77
N LEU A 78 -22.34 27.12 23.79
CA LEU A 78 -22.70 27.46 22.41
C LEU A 78 -23.60 26.39 21.78
N PHE A 79 -23.38 25.11 22.10
CA PHE A 79 -24.22 24.01 21.65
C PHE A 79 -25.62 24.06 22.29
N LYS A 80 -25.71 24.30 23.60
CA LYS A 80 -26.98 24.50 24.31
C LYS A 80 -27.75 25.70 23.79
N ALA A 81 -27.04 26.78 23.43
CA ALA A 81 -27.62 27.98 22.83
C ALA A 81 -28.06 27.78 21.37
N GLN A 82 -27.77 26.63 20.75
CA GLN A 82 -27.95 26.37 19.31
C GLN A 82 -27.26 27.42 18.42
N ASP A 83 -26.21 28.07 18.93
CA ASP A 83 -25.47 29.09 18.20
C ASP A 83 -24.45 28.45 17.27
N ARG A 84 -24.93 28.04 16.09
CA ARG A 84 -24.10 27.37 15.08
C ARG A 84 -22.97 28.26 14.56
N GLU A 85 -23.19 29.57 14.46
CA GLU A 85 -22.16 30.49 13.97
C GLU A 85 -21.08 30.72 15.03
N GLY A 86 -21.47 30.90 16.29
CA GLY A 86 -20.56 30.97 17.43
C GLY A 86 -19.73 29.70 17.59
N LEU A 87 -20.38 28.53 17.47
CA LEU A 87 -19.67 27.24 17.53
C LEU A 87 -18.67 27.10 16.38
N LYS A 88 -19.03 27.50 15.16
CA LYS A 88 -18.10 27.51 14.02
C LYS A 88 -16.92 28.44 14.27
N ALA A 89 -17.18 29.69 14.66
CA ALA A 89 -16.14 30.69 14.90
C ALA A 89 -15.19 30.28 16.04
N TYR A 90 -15.71 29.59 17.05
CA TYR A 90 -14.91 29.06 18.16
C TYR A 90 -14.01 27.90 17.73
N LEU A 91 -14.50 26.98 16.90
CA LEU A 91 -13.78 25.78 16.49
C LEU A 91 -12.82 25.99 15.30
N GLU A 92 -13.07 27.00 14.46
CA GLU A 92 -12.28 27.29 13.25
C GLU A 92 -10.78 27.53 13.52
N PRO A 93 -10.36 28.27 14.57
CA PRO A 93 -8.94 28.40 14.92
C PRO A 93 -8.27 27.07 15.28
N PHE A 94 -8.98 26.16 15.94
CA PHE A 94 -8.46 24.84 16.28
C PHE A 94 -8.24 24.02 15.00
N TYR A 95 -9.24 24.00 14.10
CA TYR A 95 -9.12 23.33 12.81
C TYR A 95 -7.93 23.83 11.98
N GLU A 96 -7.73 25.15 11.88
CA GLU A 96 -6.59 25.72 11.15
C GLU A 96 -5.24 25.40 11.81
N LYS A 97 -5.19 25.24 13.13
CA LYS A 97 -3.99 24.78 13.84
C LYS A 97 -3.67 23.32 13.50
N TYR A 98 -4.66 22.44 13.47
CA TYR A 98 -4.47 21.03 13.10
C TYR A 98 -4.05 20.85 11.64
N LYS A 99 -4.67 21.63 10.74
CA LYS A 99 -4.28 21.69 9.32
C LYS A 99 -2.81 22.06 9.15
N LYS A 100 -2.29 23.04 9.91
CA LYS A 100 -0.85 23.40 9.90
C LYS A 100 0.06 22.29 10.40
N CYS A 101 -0.44 21.40 11.26
CA CYS A 101 0.29 20.21 11.72
C CYS A 101 0.21 19.03 10.74
N GLY A 102 -0.36 19.22 9.54
CA GLY A 102 -0.50 18.16 8.54
C GLY A 102 -1.67 17.20 8.81
N ILE A 103 -2.55 17.55 9.75
CA ILE A 103 -3.75 16.79 10.06
C ILE A 103 -4.88 17.39 9.23
N GLU A 104 -5.12 16.82 8.05
CA GLU A 104 -6.31 17.10 7.24
C GLU A 104 -7.40 16.10 7.64
N VAL A 105 -8.40 16.61 8.40
CA VAL A 105 -9.62 15.88 8.77
C VAL A 105 -10.65 16.02 7.67
#